data_AF-A0A1G5AJH8-F1
#
_entry.id   AF-A0A1G5AJH8-F1
#
_cell.length_a   1.000
_cell.length_b   1.000
_cell.length_c   1.000
_cell.angle_alpha   90.00
_cell.angle_beta   90.00
_cell.angle_gamma   90.00
#
_symmetry.space_group_name_H-M   'P 1'
#
loop_
_entity.id
_entity.type
_entity.pdbx_description
1 polymer ?
#
loop_
_entity_poly.entity_id
_entity_poly.type
_entity_poly.pdbx_seq_one_letter_code
_entity_poly.pdbx_strand_id
1 'polypeptide(L)'
;MNSNNSSVRNDCSDPDGSLIAGWYGKIPYLGDFISRRLPTRFIDTWDSWLQHAMAASRAELGEHWLDAYLTGPIWRFTLMPGICGDTTSMWAGVLMPSVDKVGRYFPLTIALRIDPRPGSMLTVFSAQAWYAALERVALATLNINALPDDLDRNLSENPFPLLEPGGQRGNAQELAVWWTGEHTPKALTLPTENALADLFDTTAEDLLTSTSAGKSFWWAVSTEVGTTQLHCFSGLPPEDYFATMLENNISARMPRLSES
;
A
#
# COMPACT_ATOMS: atom_id res chain seq x y z
N MET A 1 5.21 42.77 -13.06
CA MET A 1 4.94 41.74 -12.04
C MET A 1 3.63 41.08 -12.39
N ASN A 2 3.64 39.96 -13.10
CA ASN A 2 2.47 39.10 -13.23
C ASN A 2 2.94 37.67 -13.04
N SER A 3 2.41 37.07 -11.99
CA SER A 3 2.82 35.81 -11.40
C SER A 3 2.52 34.63 -12.32
N ASN A 4 3.55 33.85 -12.60
CA ASN A 4 3.44 32.51 -13.16
C ASN A 4 2.66 31.63 -12.17
N ASN A 5 1.46 31.21 -12.54
CA ASN A 5 0.79 30.09 -11.89
C ASN A 5 1.29 28.80 -12.55
N SER A 6 2.44 28.30 -12.08
CA SER A 6 2.97 27.00 -12.49
C SER A 6 2.15 25.90 -11.84
N SER A 7 1.22 25.32 -12.60
CA SER A 7 0.58 24.06 -12.28
C SER A 7 1.66 22.99 -12.07
N VAL A 8 1.78 22.49 -10.84
CA VAL A 8 2.59 21.30 -10.52
C VAL A 8 2.00 20.13 -11.34
N ARG A 9 2.77 19.57 -12.27
CA ARG A 9 2.36 18.38 -13.03
C ARG A 9 2.39 17.17 -12.10
N ASN A 10 1.33 16.37 -12.14
CA ASN A 10 1.29 15.05 -11.50
C ASN A 10 2.23 14.12 -12.28
N ASP A 11 3.37 13.76 -11.70
CA ASP A 11 4.36 12.84 -12.31
C ASP A 11 3.92 11.35 -12.30
N CYS A 12 2.66 11.05 -11.95
CA CYS A 12 2.13 9.67 -11.83
C CYS A 12 0.92 9.36 -12.74
N SER A 13 0.48 10.29 -13.59
CA SER A 13 -0.64 10.08 -14.50
C SER A 13 -0.16 9.94 -15.94
N ASP A 14 -0.56 8.86 -16.60
CA ASP A 14 -0.45 8.71 -18.07
C ASP A 14 -1.30 9.82 -18.77
N PRO A 15 -1.11 10.13 -20.07
CA PRO A 15 -1.88 11.16 -20.78
C PRO A 15 -3.40 11.02 -20.64
N ASP A 16 -3.88 9.80 -20.41
CA ASP A 16 -5.30 9.44 -20.24
C ASP A 16 -5.80 9.58 -18.79
N GLY A 17 -4.97 10.04 -17.85
CA GLY A 17 -5.35 10.23 -16.44
C GLY A 17 -5.37 8.94 -15.60
N SER A 18 -4.91 7.81 -16.17
CA SER A 18 -4.83 6.52 -15.47
C SER A 18 -3.74 6.53 -14.40
N LEU A 19 -4.06 5.98 -13.22
CA LEU A 19 -3.10 5.82 -12.12
C LEU A 19 -2.34 4.50 -12.25
N ILE A 20 -1.08 4.59 -12.64
CA ILE A 20 -0.22 3.42 -12.88
C ILE A 20 0.84 3.33 -11.77
N ALA A 21 0.98 2.16 -11.14
CA ALA A 21 1.97 1.94 -10.07
C ALA A 21 3.40 1.97 -10.59
N GLY A 22 4.31 2.64 -9.90
CA GLY A 22 5.75 2.56 -10.11
C GLY A 22 6.37 1.37 -9.38
N TRP A 23 7.69 1.21 -9.50
CA TRP A 23 8.41 0.10 -8.85
C TRP A 23 9.84 0.47 -8.46
N TYR A 24 10.35 -0.21 -7.44
CA TYR A 24 11.70 -0.08 -6.90
C TYR A 24 12.20 -1.43 -6.37
N GLY A 25 13.47 -1.76 -6.59
CA GLY A 25 14.12 -2.91 -5.97
C GLY A 25 14.94 -3.72 -6.97
N LYS A 26 15.00 -5.04 -6.74
CA LYS A 26 15.76 -5.98 -7.58
C LYS A 26 14.85 -6.90 -8.37
N ILE A 27 15.28 -7.21 -9.60
CA ILE A 27 14.71 -8.27 -10.43
C ILE A 27 15.84 -9.11 -11.03
N PRO A 28 15.65 -10.41 -11.29
CA PRO A 28 16.71 -11.33 -11.72
C PRO A 28 17.44 -10.93 -13.01
N TYR A 29 16.78 -10.17 -13.91
CA TYR A 29 17.39 -9.72 -15.16
C TYR A 29 18.53 -8.71 -14.96
N LEU A 30 18.46 -7.90 -13.90
CA LEU A 30 19.31 -6.74 -13.69
C LEU A 30 20.39 -6.99 -12.65
N GLY A 31 21.52 -6.28 -12.81
CA GLY A 31 22.62 -6.34 -11.85
C GLY A 31 22.40 -5.45 -10.63
N ASP A 32 21.79 -4.28 -10.79
CA ASP A 32 21.66 -3.25 -9.74
C ASP A 32 20.21 -2.83 -9.49
N PHE A 33 20.00 -1.98 -8.48
CA PHE A 33 18.71 -1.39 -8.15
C PHE A 33 18.18 -0.54 -9.30
N ILE A 34 16.89 -0.66 -9.59
CA ILE A 34 16.19 0.21 -10.53
C ILE A 34 14.92 0.75 -9.90
N SER A 35 14.57 1.98 -10.27
CA SER A 35 13.29 2.60 -9.99
C SER A 35 12.62 3.12 -11.25
N ARG A 36 11.29 3.09 -11.27
CA ARG A 36 10.46 3.82 -12.25
C ARG A 36 9.21 4.37 -11.57
N ARG A 37 8.82 5.59 -11.95
CA ARG A 37 7.56 6.24 -11.53
C ARG A 37 7.38 6.35 -10.00
N LEU A 38 8.48 6.32 -9.26
CA LEU A 38 8.52 6.56 -7.81
C LEU A 38 9.45 7.75 -7.52
N PRO A 39 9.01 8.74 -6.69
CA PRO A 39 9.80 9.90 -6.36
C PRO A 39 10.95 9.51 -5.41
N THR A 40 12.10 10.18 -5.55
CA THR A 40 13.31 9.93 -4.75
C THR A 40 13.03 9.93 -3.24
N ARG A 41 12.22 10.88 -2.75
CA ARG A 41 11.88 10.97 -1.32
C ARG A 41 11.20 9.72 -0.76
N PHE A 42 10.34 9.08 -1.56
CA PHE A 42 9.73 7.81 -1.19
C PHE A 42 10.80 6.72 -1.13
N ILE A 43 11.61 6.63 -2.19
CA ILE A 43 12.67 5.61 -2.32
C ILE A 43 13.67 5.72 -1.15
N ASP A 44 14.14 6.90 -0.80
CA ASP A 44 15.13 7.08 0.27
C ASP A 44 14.63 6.54 1.62
N THR A 45 13.37 6.85 1.96
CA THR A 45 12.76 6.38 3.23
C THR A 45 12.52 4.88 3.18
N TRP A 46 12.00 4.38 2.05
CA TRP A 46 11.62 2.99 1.86
C TRP A 46 12.84 2.06 1.81
N ASP A 47 13.87 2.45 1.06
CA ASP A 47 15.12 1.71 0.93
C ASP A 47 15.86 1.64 2.27
N SER A 48 15.98 2.78 2.98
CA SER A 48 16.58 2.79 4.32
C SER A 48 15.86 1.83 5.25
N TRP A 49 14.52 1.84 5.28
CA TRP A 49 13.75 0.90 6.09
C TRP A 49 13.99 -0.56 5.68
N LEU A 50 13.92 -0.88 4.38
CA LEU A 50 14.16 -2.24 3.88
C LEU A 50 15.56 -2.75 4.19
N GLN A 51 16.59 -1.91 4.09
CA GLN A 51 17.96 -2.30 4.43
C GLN A 51 18.08 -2.72 5.90
N HIS A 52 17.50 -1.95 6.83
CA HIS A 52 17.51 -2.29 8.25
C HIS A 52 16.66 -3.52 8.55
N ALA A 53 15.46 -3.62 7.99
CA ALA A 53 14.56 -4.77 8.13
C ALA A 53 15.20 -6.08 7.61
N MET A 54 15.91 -6.01 6.47
CA MET A 54 16.65 -7.14 5.92
C MET A 54 17.85 -7.53 6.80
N ALA A 55 18.54 -6.56 7.40
CA ALA A 55 19.65 -6.83 8.31
C ALA A 55 19.17 -7.45 9.63
N ALA A 56 18.11 -6.89 10.23
CA ALA A 56 17.50 -7.39 11.46
C ALA A 56 16.94 -8.80 11.29
N SER A 57 16.18 -9.06 10.21
CA SER A 57 15.66 -10.40 9.93
C SER A 57 16.76 -11.44 9.71
N ARG A 58 17.88 -11.08 9.06
CA ARG A 58 19.05 -11.97 8.93
C ARG A 58 19.67 -12.30 10.29
N ALA A 59 19.82 -11.30 11.15
CA ALA A 59 20.37 -11.49 12.48
C ALA A 59 19.48 -12.39 13.36
N GLU A 60 18.16 -12.25 13.23
CA GLU A 60 17.18 -13.04 14.00
C GLU A 60 17.04 -14.47 13.49
N LEU A 61 16.86 -14.66 12.18
CA LEU A 61 16.57 -15.98 11.59
C LEU A 61 17.83 -16.81 11.33
N GLY A 62 19.01 -16.19 11.28
CA GLY A 62 20.29 -16.87 11.07
C GLY A 62 20.27 -17.75 9.81
N GLU A 63 20.63 -19.03 9.98
CA GLU A 63 20.66 -20.01 8.88
C GLU A 63 19.29 -20.26 8.23
N HIS A 64 18.19 -20.00 8.94
CA HIS A 64 16.83 -20.16 8.41
C HIS A 64 16.36 -18.96 7.57
N TRP A 65 17.14 -17.87 7.56
CA TRP A 65 16.75 -16.63 6.90
C TRP A 65 16.49 -16.82 5.40
N LEU A 66 17.36 -17.57 4.72
CA LEU A 66 17.26 -17.72 3.28
C LEU A 66 15.98 -18.48 2.87
N ASP A 67 15.67 -19.56 3.57
CA ASP A 67 14.46 -20.35 3.32
C ASP A 67 13.21 -19.51 3.61
N ALA A 68 13.18 -18.78 4.73
CA ALA A 68 12.08 -17.88 5.08
C ALA A 68 11.93 -16.73 4.07
N TYR A 69 13.03 -16.18 3.56
CA TYR A 69 13.00 -15.12 2.56
C TYR A 69 12.46 -15.62 1.21
N LEU A 70 12.94 -16.77 0.72
CA LEU A 70 12.56 -17.32 -0.59
C LEU A 70 11.13 -17.85 -0.62
N THR A 71 10.59 -18.26 0.54
CA THR A 71 9.22 -18.78 0.68
C THR A 71 8.27 -17.77 1.32
N GLY A 72 8.76 -16.57 1.65
CA GLY A 72 8.00 -15.51 2.28
C GLY A 72 6.85 -15.03 1.39
N PRO A 73 5.73 -14.59 1.99
CA PRO A 73 4.56 -14.16 1.23
C PRO A 73 4.81 -12.85 0.48
N ILE A 74 3.98 -12.59 -0.53
CA ILE A 74 3.83 -11.24 -1.07
C ILE A 74 2.93 -10.47 -0.14
N TRP A 75 3.42 -9.33 0.34
CA TRP A 75 2.66 -8.44 1.20
C TRP A 75 2.00 -7.34 0.38
N ARG A 76 0.68 -7.25 0.45
CA ARG A 76 -0.07 -6.06 0.04
C ARG A 76 0.05 -5.02 1.14
N PHE A 77 0.10 -3.74 0.78
CA PHE A 77 0.20 -2.68 1.76
C PHE A 77 -0.57 -1.41 1.37
N THR A 78 -0.94 -0.67 2.40
CA THR A 78 -1.41 0.72 2.35
C THR A 78 -0.68 1.54 3.41
N LEU A 79 -0.06 2.64 3.01
CA LEU A 79 0.54 3.63 3.90
C LEU A 79 -0.33 4.88 3.89
N MET A 80 -0.81 5.28 5.05
CA MET A 80 -1.55 6.53 5.19
C MET A 80 -0.62 7.75 5.14
N PRO A 81 -1.15 8.97 4.92
CA PRO A 81 -0.34 10.18 4.86
C PRO A 81 0.53 10.35 6.11
N GLY A 82 1.74 10.87 5.92
CA GLY A 82 2.75 11.02 6.96
C GLY A 82 3.82 9.91 6.96
N ILE A 83 3.72 8.93 6.05
CA ILE A 83 4.70 7.85 5.88
C ILE A 83 5.46 8.05 4.56
N CYS A 84 6.77 7.74 4.55
CA CYS A 84 7.65 7.88 3.38
C CYS A 84 7.75 9.31 2.81
N GLY A 85 7.74 10.29 3.72
CA GLY A 85 8.00 11.70 3.41
C GLY A 85 6.78 12.49 2.90
N ASP A 86 5.76 11.87 2.33
CA ASP A 86 4.56 12.62 1.93
C ASP A 86 3.60 12.78 3.13
N THR A 87 3.23 14.02 3.45
CA THR A 87 2.27 14.32 4.54
C THR A 87 0.83 14.35 4.06
N THR A 88 0.59 14.23 2.76
CA THR A 88 -0.72 14.43 2.12
C THR A 88 -1.18 13.22 1.34
N SER A 89 -0.27 12.50 0.68
CA SER A 89 -0.61 11.36 -0.17
C SER A 89 -0.54 10.02 0.58
N MET A 90 -1.38 9.09 0.15
CA MET A 90 -1.31 7.68 0.51
C MET A 90 -0.40 6.92 -0.45
N TRP A 91 0.09 5.78 -0.01
CA TRP A 91 0.76 4.79 -0.86
C TRP A 91 0.03 3.45 -0.78
N ALA A 92 -0.12 2.78 -1.91
CA ALA A 92 -0.69 1.44 -1.97
C ALA A 92 0.16 0.56 -2.89
N GLY A 93 0.33 -0.71 -2.57
CA GLY A 93 1.19 -1.55 -3.39
C GLY A 93 1.41 -2.97 -2.89
N VAL A 94 2.45 -3.60 -3.43
CA VAL A 94 2.91 -4.93 -3.01
C VAL A 94 4.43 -4.93 -2.79
N LEU A 95 4.87 -5.78 -1.85
CA LEU A 95 6.26 -6.07 -1.53
C LEU A 95 6.49 -7.58 -1.67
N MET A 96 7.41 -7.97 -2.54
CA MET A 96 7.72 -9.38 -2.83
C MET A 96 9.21 -9.66 -2.58
N PRO A 97 9.58 -10.78 -1.93
CA PRO A 97 10.95 -11.25 -1.91
C PRO A 97 11.52 -11.42 -3.33
N SER A 98 12.74 -10.93 -3.57
CA SER A 98 13.35 -10.92 -4.90
C SER A 98 14.88 -10.99 -4.84
N VAL A 99 15.51 -11.09 -6.00
CA VAL A 99 16.95 -11.28 -6.16
C VAL A 99 17.41 -10.58 -7.45
N ASP A 100 18.65 -10.09 -7.48
CA ASP A 100 19.28 -9.63 -8.73
C ASP A 100 19.97 -10.78 -9.49
N LYS A 101 20.50 -10.44 -10.67
CA LYS A 101 21.22 -11.35 -11.56
C LYS A 101 22.41 -12.05 -10.92
N VAL A 102 23.03 -11.46 -9.90
CA VAL A 102 24.24 -12.00 -9.24
C VAL A 102 23.93 -12.67 -7.91
N GLY A 103 22.65 -12.81 -7.54
CA GLY A 103 22.22 -13.55 -6.35
C GLY A 103 22.13 -12.73 -5.06
N ARG A 104 22.16 -11.39 -5.12
CA ARG A 104 22.01 -10.55 -3.93
C ARG A 104 20.53 -10.30 -3.66
N TYR A 105 20.03 -10.84 -2.55
CA TYR A 105 18.62 -10.72 -2.14
C TYR A 105 18.24 -9.31 -1.68
N PHE A 106 17.18 -8.78 -2.29
CA PHE A 106 16.51 -7.54 -1.87
C PHE A 106 15.09 -7.52 -2.47
N PRO A 107 14.06 -7.10 -1.71
CA PRO A 107 12.68 -7.16 -2.20
C PRO A 107 12.42 -6.30 -3.45
N LEU A 108 11.44 -6.74 -4.25
CA LEU A 108 10.79 -5.90 -5.26
C LEU A 108 9.58 -5.21 -4.62
N THR A 109 9.49 -3.89 -4.77
CA THR A 109 8.34 -3.08 -4.37
C THR A 109 7.65 -2.56 -5.61
N ILE A 110 6.32 -2.71 -5.69
CA ILE A 110 5.46 -2.04 -6.65
C ILE A 110 4.54 -1.14 -5.85
N ALA A 111 4.51 0.16 -6.14
CA ALA A 111 3.79 1.13 -5.33
C ALA A 111 3.12 2.21 -6.18
N LEU A 112 1.96 2.66 -5.75
CA LEU A 112 1.20 3.75 -6.34
C LEU A 112 1.01 4.84 -5.30
N ARG A 113 1.30 6.08 -5.69
CA ARG A 113 0.91 7.28 -4.95
C ARG A 113 -0.56 7.59 -5.23
N ILE A 114 -1.33 7.81 -4.18
CA ILE A 114 -2.75 8.15 -4.27
C ILE A 114 -2.98 9.44 -3.48
N ASP A 115 -3.44 10.48 -4.14
CA ASP A 115 -3.86 11.70 -3.46
C ASP A 115 -5.27 11.50 -2.87
N PRO A 116 -5.46 11.63 -1.55
CA PRO A 116 -6.74 11.36 -0.92
C PRO A 116 -7.87 12.21 -1.49
N ARG A 117 -8.94 11.54 -1.89
CA ARG A 117 -10.24 12.07 -2.28
C ARG A 117 -11.32 11.23 -1.58
N PRO A 118 -12.57 11.68 -1.48
CA PRO A 118 -13.67 10.85 -1.04
C PRO A 118 -13.74 9.59 -1.89
N GLY A 119 -14.04 8.48 -1.26
CA GLY A 119 -13.95 7.13 -1.77
C GLY A 119 -12.53 6.56 -1.83
N SER A 120 -11.45 7.33 -1.68
CA SER A 120 -10.09 6.82 -1.88
C SER A 120 -9.73 5.74 -0.88
N MET A 121 -10.10 5.88 0.39
CA MET A 121 -9.76 4.86 1.39
C MET A 121 -10.52 3.57 1.12
N LEU A 122 -11.83 3.66 0.89
CA LEU A 122 -12.66 2.50 0.54
C LEU A 122 -12.16 1.84 -0.75
N THR A 123 -11.82 2.62 -1.77
CA THR A 123 -11.26 2.13 -3.04
C THR A 123 -9.97 1.35 -2.79
N VAL A 124 -9.05 1.90 -2.00
CA VAL A 124 -7.78 1.26 -1.67
C VAL A 124 -7.98 -0.10 -1.00
N PHE A 125 -8.92 -0.24 -0.06
CA PHE A 125 -9.16 -1.53 0.61
C PHE A 125 -10.04 -2.49 -0.19
N SER A 126 -10.89 -2.00 -1.09
CA SER A 126 -11.75 -2.83 -1.95
C SER A 126 -11.08 -3.28 -3.25
N ALA A 127 -9.99 -2.65 -3.68
CA ALA A 127 -9.26 -2.94 -4.92
C ALA A 127 -8.48 -4.28 -4.91
N GLN A 128 -9.01 -5.35 -4.31
CA GLN A 128 -8.33 -6.65 -4.16
C GLN A 128 -7.95 -7.29 -5.50
N ALA A 129 -8.74 -7.06 -6.56
CA ALA A 129 -8.40 -7.50 -7.91
C ALA A 129 -7.14 -6.80 -8.47
N TRP A 130 -6.95 -5.53 -8.14
CA TRP A 130 -5.77 -4.77 -8.53
C TRP A 130 -4.52 -5.26 -7.79
N TYR A 131 -4.59 -5.48 -6.48
CA TYR A 131 -3.46 -6.09 -5.75
C TYR A 131 -3.11 -7.48 -6.26
N ALA A 132 -4.11 -8.33 -6.53
CA ALA A 132 -3.88 -9.64 -7.13
C ALA A 132 -3.24 -9.55 -8.52
N ALA A 133 -3.54 -8.50 -9.29
CA ALA A 133 -2.84 -8.22 -10.54
C ALA A 133 -1.39 -7.81 -10.28
N LEU A 134 -1.12 -6.92 -9.33
CA LEU A 134 0.25 -6.53 -8.96
C LEU A 134 1.10 -7.72 -8.50
N GLU A 135 0.53 -8.64 -7.73
CA GLU A 135 1.20 -9.88 -7.32
C GLU A 135 1.60 -10.74 -8.53
N ARG A 136 0.68 -10.95 -9.48
CA ARG A 136 0.98 -11.68 -10.72
C ARG A 136 2.07 -11.00 -11.52
N VAL A 137 2.03 -9.67 -11.60
CA VAL A 137 3.04 -8.87 -12.30
C VAL A 137 4.40 -8.98 -11.61
N ALA A 138 4.45 -8.88 -10.27
CA ALA A 138 5.67 -9.05 -9.49
C ALA A 138 6.25 -10.47 -9.70
N LEU A 139 5.44 -11.52 -9.57
CA LEU A 139 5.86 -12.91 -9.78
C LEU A 139 6.41 -13.16 -11.18
N ALA A 140 5.81 -12.55 -12.21
CA ALA A 140 6.29 -12.68 -13.58
C ALA A 140 7.73 -12.17 -13.75
N THR A 141 8.19 -11.22 -12.92
CA THR A 141 9.57 -10.71 -12.95
C THR A 141 10.60 -11.73 -12.49
N LEU A 142 10.21 -12.78 -11.75
CA LEU A 142 11.11 -13.84 -11.31
C LEU A 142 11.62 -14.71 -12.47
N ASN A 143 10.96 -14.64 -13.63
CA ASN A 143 11.47 -15.26 -14.85
C ASN A 143 12.75 -14.52 -15.30
N ILE A 144 13.85 -15.26 -15.46
CA ILE A 144 15.17 -14.71 -15.85
C ILE A 144 15.16 -13.94 -17.18
N ASN A 145 14.15 -14.16 -18.03
CA ASN A 145 14.00 -13.49 -19.32
C ASN A 145 13.06 -12.27 -19.27
N ALA A 146 12.44 -11.99 -18.11
CA ALA A 146 11.53 -10.86 -17.97
C ALA A 146 12.31 -9.53 -17.99
N LEU A 147 11.96 -8.65 -18.93
CA LEU A 147 12.62 -7.37 -19.09
C LEU A 147 11.96 -6.31 -18.19
N PRO A 148 12.71 -5.26 -17.78
CA PRO A 148 12.14 -4.12 -17.04
C PRO A 148 10.96 -3.45 -17.76
N ASP A 149 10.99 -3.42 -19.11
CA ASP A 149 9.92 -2.83 -19.91
C ASP A 149 8.68 -3.73 -19.97
N ASP A 150 8.82 -5.05 -19.74
CA ASP A 150 7.68 -5.96 -19.61
C ASP A 150 6.94 -5.70 -18.30
N LEU A 151 7.68 -5.48 -17.20
CA LEU A 151 7.11 -5.06 -15.92
C LEU A 151 6.33 -3.75 -16.08
N ASP A 152 6.94 -2.73 -16.70
CA ASP A 152 6.30 -1.42 -16.88
C ASP A 152 5.03 -1.49 -17.76
N ARG A 153 5.08 -2.26 -18.85
CA ARG A 153 3.92 -2.53 -19.71
C ARG A 153 2.80 -3.23 -18.95
N ASN A 154 3.12 -4.32 -18.23
CA ASN A 154 2.12 -5.07 -17.46
C ASN A 154 1.48 -4.21 -16.36
N LEU A 155 2.22 -3.29 -15.74
CA LEU A 155 1.65 -2.34 -14.77
C LEU A 155 0.68 -1.36 -15.45
N SER A 156 1.02 -0.89 -16.65
CA SER A 156 0.18 0.01 -17.44
C SER A 156 -1.12 -0.66 -17.88
N GLU A 157 -1.11 -1.97 -18.12
CA GLU A 157 -2.30 -2.79 -18.41
C GLU A 157 -3.18 -3.06 -17.17
N ASN A 158 -2.69 -2.76 -15.97
CA ASN A 158 -3.41 -2.97 -14.70
C ASN A 158 -3.46 -1.66 -13.87
N PRO A 159 -4.12 -0.60 -14.40
CA PRO A 159 -4.23 0.67 -13.69
C PRO A 159 -5.10 0.52 -12.43
N PHE A 160 -4.89 1.41 -11.46
CA PHE A 160 -5.68 1.44 -10.24
C PHE A 160 -7.12 1.91 -10.52
N PRO A 161 -8.15 1.21 -9.99
CA PRO A 161 -9.54 1.52 -10.28
C PRO A 161 -10.06 2.64 -9.38
N LEU A 162 -9.63 3.89 -9.64
CA LEU A 162 -10.19 5.05 -8.95
C LEU A 162 -11.70 5.11 -9.14
N LEU A 163 -12.44 5.14 -8.03
CA LEU A 163 -13.87 5.44 -8.04
C LEU A 163 -14.07 6.95 -8.14
N GLU A 164 -15.05 7.36 -8.94
CA GLU A 164 -15.49 8.76 -8.98
C GLU A 164 -16.13 9.13 -7.64
N PRO A 165 -15.76 10.27 -7.03
CA PRO A 165 -16.29 10.67 -5.74
C PRO A 165 -17.79 10.93 -5.81
N GLY A 166 -18.56 10.24 -4.97
CA GLY A 166 -19.98 10.52 -4.72
C GLY A 166 -20.15 11.46 -3.51
N GLY A 167 -21.09 12.41 -3.59
CA GLY A 167 -21.66 13.07 -2.40
C GLY A 167 -21.24 14.52 -2.09
N GLN A 168 -22.10 15.22 -1.33
CA GLN A 168 -21.89 16.59 -0.84
C GLN A 168 -21.06 16.59 0.46
N ARG A 169 -19.81 17.07 0.40
CA ARG A 169 -18.85 17.03 1.53
C ARG A 169 -19.12 17.97 2.71
N GLY A 170 -19.88 19.05 2.51
CA GLY A 170 -20.01 20.12 3.51
C GLY A 170 -20.52 19.59 4.85
N ASN A 171 -21.64 18.87 4.82
CA ASN A 171 -22.25 18.30 6.03
C ASN A 171 -21.42 17.16 6.64
N ALA A 172 -20.71 16.37 5.82
CA ALA A 172 -19.90 15.25 6.29
C ALA A 172 -18.67 15.71 7.07
N GLN A 173 -17.93 16.68 6.52
CA GLN A 173 -16.79 17.29 7.19
C GLN A 173 -17.20 17.93 8.52
N GLU A 174 -18.33 18.63 8.50
CA GLU A 174 -18.93 19.26 9.67
C GLU A 174 -19.35 18.27 10.76
N LEU A 175 -19.81 17.08 10.37
CA LEU A 175 -20.18 16.00 11.28
C LEU A 175 -18.93 15.29 11.82
N ALA A 176 -17.89 15.08 11.00
CA ALA A 176 -16.62 14.49 11.42
C ALA A 176 -15.90 15.35 12.47
N VAL A 177 -15.90 16.68 12.29
CA VAL A 177 -15.36 17.63 13.28
C VAL A 177 -16.16 17.57 14.59
N TRP A 178 -17.48 17.49 14.49
CA TRP A 178 -18.34 17.35 15.67
C TRP A 178 -18.10 16.04 16.43
N TRP A 179 -17.82 14.95 15.70
CA TRP A 179 -17.55 13.64 16.27
C TRP A 179 -16.21 13.57 17.04
N THR A 180 -15.22 14.34 16.59
CA THR A 180 -13.87 14.36 17.17
C THR A 180 -13.62 15.52 18.15
N GLY A 181 -14.52 16.49 18.20
CA GLY A 181 -14.44 17.68 19.04
C GLY A 181 -15.46 17.71 20.18
N GLU A 182 -15.84 18.93 20.60
CA GLU A 182 -16.82 19.13 21.67
C GLU A 182 -18.25 18.80 21.20
N HIS A 183 -18.89 17.86 21.89
CA HIS A 183 -20.22 17.32 21.58
C HIS A 183 -21.38 18.25 21.99
N THR A 184 -21.37 19.50 21.49
CA THR A 184 -22.53 20.40 21.63
C THR A 184 -23.67 19.96 20.72
N PRO A 185 -24.95 20.19 21.06
CA PRO A 185 -26.06 19.79 20.18
C PRO A 185 -25.91 20.39 18.78
N LYS A 186 -25.92 19.54 17.74
CA LYS A 186 -25.79 19.94 16.32
C LYS A 186 -26.97 19.43 15.50
N ALA A 187 -27.53 20.30 14.66
CA ALA A 187 -28.59 19.96 13.71
C ALA A 187 -28.08 20.19 12.29
N LEU A 188 -28.28 19.22 11.40
CA LEU A 188 -27.94 19.31 9.98
C LEU A 188 -29.22 19.17 9.16
N THR A 189 -29.35 19.98 8.11
CA THR A 189 -30.44 19.84 7.13
C THR A 189 -29.92 19.10 5.92
N LEU A 190 -30.59 17.99 5.57
CA LEU A 190 -30.24 17.16 4.42
C LEU A 190 -31.27 17.36 3.29
N PRO A 191 -30.84 17.27 2.02
CA PRO A 191 -31.72 17.54 0.89
C PRO A 191 -32.78 16.45 0.68
N THR A 192 -32.49 15.20 1.08
CA THR A 192 -33.40 14.04 0.98
C THR A 192 -33.16 13.09 2.15
N GLU A 193 -34.10 12.18 2.42
CA GLU A 193 -33.92 11.11 3.41
C GLU A 193 -32.81 10.13 3.04
N ASN A 194 -32.62 9.87 1.73
CA ASN A 194 -31.58 8.98 1.22
C ASN A 194 -30.17 9.56 1.41
N ALA A 195 -30.03 10.89 1.55
CA ALA A 195 -28.75 11.55 1.79
C ALA A 195 -28.15 11.24 3.18
N LEU A 196 -28.89 10.57 4.07
CA LEU A 196 -28.40 10.18 5.37
C LEU A 196 -27.29 9.11 5.27
N ALA A 197 -27.45 8.11 4.41
CA ALA A 197 -26.45 7.06 4.22
C ALA A 197 -25.15 7.65 3.65
N ASP A 198 -25.25 8.41 2.57
CA ASP A 198 -24.10 9.09 1.94
C ASP A 198 -23.37 10.01 2.92
N LEU A 199 -24.10 10.72 3.78
CA LEU A 199 -23.52 11.57 4.83
C LEU A 199 -22.66 10.76 5.78
N PHE A 200 -23.19 9.67 6.34
CA PHE A 200 -22.48 8.86 7.32
C PHE A 200 -21.33 8.07 6.70
N ASP A 201 -21.47 7.58 5.47
CA ASP A 201 -20.40 6.92 4.74
C ASP A 201 -19.24 7.89 4.49
N THR A 202 -19.54 9.11 4.00
CA THR A 202 -18.52 10.15 3.79
C THR A 202 -17.89 10.59 5.12
N THR A 203 -18.68 10.73 6.19
CA THR A 203 -18.19 11.11 7.52
C THR A 203 -17.27 10.04 8.09
N ALA A 204 -17.62 8.77 7.96
CA ALA A 204 -16.79 7.66 8.42
C ALA A 204 -15.45 7.64 7.67
N GLU A 205 -15.45 7.92 6.37
CA GLU A 205 -14.22 8.03 5.59
C GLU A 205 -13.34 9.21 6.02
N ASP A 206 -13.92 10.40 6.26
CA ASP A 206 -13.19 11.57 6.75
C ASP A 206 -12.57 11.29 8.15
N LEU A 207 -13.32 10.61 9.02
CA LEU A 207 -12.84 10.20 10.35
C LEU A 207 -11.72 9.18 10.27
N LEU A 208 -11.88 8.13 9.44
CA LEU A 208 -10.82 7.13 9.26
C LEU A 208 -9.58 7.76 8.65
N THR A 209 -9.71 8.64 7.65
CA THR A 209 -8.58 9.32 7.02
C THR A 209 -7.82 10.20 8.01
N SER A 210 -8.54 10.99 8.81
CA SER A 210 -7.91 11.87 9.81
C SER A 210 -7.27 11.11 10.98
N THR A 211 -7.86 10.00 11.42
CA THR A 211 -7.36 9.21 12.55
C THR A 211 -6.32 8.15 12.16
N SER A 212 -6.09 7.93 10.86
CA SER A 212 -5.15 6.94 10.35
C SER A 212 -3.86 7.54 9.80
N ALA A 213 -3.70 8.86 9.82
CA ALA A 213 -2.43 9.51 9.50
C ALA A 213 -1.27 8.89 10.30
N GLY A 214 -0.16 8.60 9.61
CA GLY A 214 1.00 7.93 10.19
C GLY A 214 0.80 6.45 10.48
N LYS A 215 -0.27 5.80 10.01
CA LYS A 215 -0.46 4.34 10.15
C LYS A 215 -0.24 3.60 8.84
N SER A 216 0.21 2.34 8.95
CA SER A 216 0.30 1.44 7.80
C SER A 216 -0.45 0.13 8.05
N PHE A 217 -0.95 -0.44 6.96
CA PHE A 217 -1.71 -1.67 6.93
C PHE A 217 -1.05 -2.62 5.93
N TRP A 218 -0.83 -3.86 6.35
CA TRP A 218 -0.12 -4.86 5.58
C TRP A 218 -0.89 -6.16 5.63
N TRP A 219 -1.15 -6.79 4.49
CA TRP A 219 -1.85 -8.07 4.47
C TRP A 219 -1.30 -9.04 3.45
N ALA A 220 -1.34 -10.31 3.81
CA ALA A 220 -1.03 -11.42 2.95
C ALA A 220 -2.29 -12.30 2.82
N VAL A 221 -2.53 -12.80 1.62
CA VAL A 221 -3.66 -13.68 1.30
C VAL A 221 -3.13 -15.09 1.07
N SER A 222 -3.54 -16.06 1.89
CA SER A 222 -3.29 -17.48 1.60
C SER A 222 -4.46 -18.03 0.80
N THR A 223 -4.19 -18.37 -0.46
CA THR A 223 -5.17 -19.02 -1.32
C THR A 223 -5.42 -20.48 -0.95
N GLU A 224 -4.45 -21.14 -0.31
CA GLU A 224 -4.55 -22.55 0.12
C GLU A 224 -5.49 -22.70 1.33
N VAL A 225 -5.37 -21.81 2.31
CA VAL A 225 -6.15 -21.85 3.56
C VAL A 225 -7.39 -20.95 3.47
N GLY A 226 -7.46 -20.07 2.46
CA GLY A 226 -8.57 -19.11 2.29
C GLY A 226 -8.59 -18.02 3.35
N THR A 227 -7.45 -17.71 3.97
CA THR A 227 -7.33 -16.74 5.06
C THR A 227 -6.55 -15.51 4.62
N THR A 228 -6.95 -14.34 5.14
CA THR A 228 -6.20 -13.08 5.01
C THR A 228 -5.70 -12.69 6.38
N GLN A 229 -4.40 -12.45 6.49
CA GLN A 229 -3.79 -11.95 7.73
C GLN A 229 -3.48 -10.47 7.56
N LEU A 230 -4.03 -9.65 8.45
CA LEU A 230 -3.82 -8.20 8.48
C LEU A 230 -2.93 -7.81 9.65
N HIS A 231 -1.94 -6.97 9.36
CA HIS A 231 -1.02 -6.35 10.30
C HIS A 231 -1.17 -4.83 10.23
N CYS A 232 -1.14 -4.18 11.39
CA CYS A 232 -1.36 -2.74 11.52
C CYS A 232 -0.24 -2.12 12.36
N PHE A 233 0.34 -1.03 11.87
CA PHE A 233 1.46 -0.35 12.54
C PHE A 233 1.25 1.16 12.61
N SER A 234 1.87 1.79 13.60
CA SER A 234 2.15 3.23 13.59
C SER A 234 3.51 3.44 12.93
N GLY A 235 3.52 3.99 11.72
CA GLY A 235 4.69 4.08 10.84
C GLY A 235 4.85 2.84 9.96
N LEU A 236 6.07 2.60 9.47
CA LEU A 236 6.46 1.35 8.83
C LEU A 236 6.59 0.23 9.87
N PRO A 237 6.50 -1.05 9.47
CA PRO A 237 6.77 -2.16 10.39
C PRO A 237 8.13 -1.98 11.09
N PRO A 238 8.23 -2.23 12.40
CA PRO A 238 9.51 -2.26 13.08
C PRO A 238 10.50 -3.20 12.38
N GLU A 239 11.79 -2.85 12.34
CA GLU A 239 12.80 -3.60 11.59
C GLU A 239 12.97 -5.04 12.07
N ASP A 240 12.85 -5.27 13.38
CA ASP A 240 12.84 -6.59 14.04
C ASP A 240 11.57 -7.39 13.74
N TYR A 241 10.44 -6.71 13.47
CA TYR A 241 9.20 -7.39 13.10
C TYR A 241 9.26 -8.04 11.70
N PHE A 242 10.22 -7.64 10.86
CA PHE A 242 10.31 -8.15 9.49
C PHE A 242 10.59 -9.66 9.43
N ALA A 243 11.28 -10.24 10.40
CA ALA A 243 11.46 -11.70 10.51
C ALA A 243 10.11 -12.42 10.58
N THR A 244 9.19 -11.92 11.43
CA THR A 244 7.82 -12.44 11.54
C THR A 244 7.05 -12.32 10.22
N MET A 245 7.29 -11.24 9.45
CA MET A 245 6.67 -11.06 8.14
C MET A 245 7.20 -12.04 7.08
N LEU A 246 8.45 -12.51 7.19
CA LEU A 246 9.04 -13.52 6.30
C LEU A 246 8.58 -14.93 6.65
N GLU A 247 8.58 -15.29 7.94
CA GLU A 247 8.26 -16.64 8.40
C GLU A 247 6.79 -17.03 8.23
N ASN A 248 5.93 -16.09 7.86
CA ASN A 248 4.49 -16.17 8.03
C ASN A 248 3.87 -17.45 7.44
N ASN A 249 3.80 -18.46 8.30
CA ASN A 249 3.40 -19.81 8.00
C ASN A 249 1.89 -19.86 8.14
N ILE A 250 1.18 -19.33 7.14
CA ILE A 250 -0.30 -19.21 7.15
C ILE A 250 -0.97 -20.60 7.34
N SER A 251 -0.24 -21.69 7.11
CA SER A 251 -0.69 -23.07 7.35
C SER A 251 -0.47 -23.61 8.77
N ALA A 252 0.31 -22.97 9.66
CA ALA A 252 0.79 -23.60 10.90
C ALA A 252 0.10 -23.16 12.21
N ARG A 253 -0.84 -22.20 12.18
CA ARG A 253 -1.56 -21.74 13.38
C ARG A 253 -3.07 -22.00 13.31
N MET A 254 -3.47 -23.26 13.18
CA MET A 254 -4.77 -23.68 13.70
C MET A 254 -4.62 -24.06 15.18
N PRO A 255 -5.43 -23.50 16.11
CA PRO A 255 -5.52 -24.06 17.44
C PRO A 255 -6.09 -25.48 17.30
N ARG A 256 -5.40 -26.49 17.83
CA ARG A 256 -6.06 -27.76 18.10
C ARG A 256 -7.19 -27.44 19.06
N LEU A 257 -8.44 -27.58 18.59
CA LEU A 257 -9.59 -27.62 19.48
C LEU A 257 -9.30 -28.71 20.51
N SER A 258 -9.15 -28.31 21.77
CA SER A 258 -9.12 -29.24 22.88
C SER A 258 -10.46 -29.96 22.89
N GLU A 259 -10.44 -31.28 22.65
CA GLU A 259 -11.58 -32.15 22.91
C GLU A 259 -11.94 -32.03 24.40
N SER A 260 -13.17 -31.60 24.64
CA SER A 260 -13.86 -31.64 25.94
C SER A 260 -14.96 -32.69 25.88
#